data_AF-A0A9P1DK28-F1
#
_entry.id   AF-A0A9P1DK28-F1
#
_cell.length_a   1.000
_cell.length_b   1.000
_cell.length_c   1.000
_cell.angle_alpha   90.00
_cell.angle_beta   90.00
_cell.angle_gamma   90.00
#
_symmetry.space_group_name_H-M   'P 1'
#
loop_
_entity.id
_entity.type
_entity.pdbx_description
1 polymer ?
#
loop_
_entity_poly.entity_id
_entity_poly.type
_entity_poly.pdbx_seq_one_letter_code
_entity_poly.pdbx_strand_id
1 'polypeptide(L)'
;MSDEKVWKRWCRTFHWLRGTPKRSRCSLCPGFQSKVWKKSQLIQHERSKVHSTSAGRCCCPDAEAFRQMFDERNNGTSLRKSKHGLSKSVKLMWVSNEAIKEIVKARVQRCLTASLSQDGQGSSLGVRMTVVSFAKGEERLITTNSPLAFLKSELSGSHNLAKASRKASRRFFTKRLCPPHGWIGMKPLIYARRTTPKPKKNAESFLLSINEEAILQMAMMCDAAQEELDLIRFCDKNTVDVSQMRAAMDGFMNRINTLFLKQKALQVQSYTRHVVAECFSRMSQWVSLAEETLKAEWPSFEAIQAFSVFQLTPRLETAVVKRDLGKISQVFQEKHNLPALVKSFADCEYTAAKRRQRIADDEDFPDLKAWVSTLQGRQAADNPELVKCLARALCLSQASTSACERDFGNILGTFRKRGANPLLKEMHVRITSFLKMEPGQSSEIIRRAQQIWKEGFNSERKSGSQRGGNFVSGTALARKRQAADPNQSQSAWVKRRRLEVDRVTSLSSAGHQEHEDPILCKEAKDAIKKIQNVVTKRRFEAQQMGILQKHEPTFLWTTNTDVKKDVAMMGAHIVESWQEATCHVVDNFAAPGQRVSWAAKLSGHLIVTKDLAQGPWIQNLV
;
A
#
# COMPACT_ATOMS: atom_id res chain seq x y z
N MET A 1 -49.79 -28.44 -33.85
CA MET A 1 -49.76 -27.13 -34.58
C MET A 1 -48.32 -26.62 -34.55
N SER A 2 -47.73 -26.22 -35.68
CA SER A 2 -46.36 -25.68 -35.70
C SER A 2 -46.27 -24.39 -34.87
N ASP A 3 -45.13 -24.16 -34.19
CA ASP A 3 -44.86 -22.95 -33.38
C ASP A 3 -45.15 -21.65 -34.14
N GLU A 4 -45.04 -21.68 -35.47
CA GLU A 4 -45.34 -20.56 -36.34
C GLU A 4 -46.84 -20.18 -36.35
N LYS A 5 -47.74 -21.16 -36.26
CA LYS A 5 -49.19 -20.90 -36.19
C LYS A 5 -49.59 -20.29 -34.84
N VAL A 6 -48.95 -20.71 -33.75
CA VAL A 6 -49.16 -20.15 -32.40
C VAL A 6 -48.65 -18.70 -32.34
N TRP A 7 -47.45 -18.45 -32.89
CA TRP A 7 -46.89 -17.09 -32.98
C TRP A 7 -47.74 -16.17 -33.85
N LYS A 8 -48.20 -16.63 -35.02
CA LYS A 8 -49.13 -15.88 -35.88
C LYS A 8 -50.44 -15.55 -35.17
N ARG A 9 -50.92 -16.42 -34.28
CA ARG A 9 -52.09 -16.15 -33.43
C ARG A 9 -51.79 -15.05 -32.40
N TRP A 10 -50.64 -15.14 -31.72
CA TRP A 10 -50.21 -14.13 -30.73
C TRP A 10 -49.95 -12.75 -31.35
N CYS A 11 -49.38 -12.68 -32.56
CA CYS A 11 -49.20 -11.41 -33.28
C CYS A 11 -50.52 -10.76 -33.73
N ARG A 12 -51.59 -11.55 -33.90
CA ARG A 12 -52.95 -11.01 -34.14
C ARG A 12 -53.56 -10.43 -32.86
N THR A 13 -53.27 -11.06 -31.72
CA THR A 13 -53.80 -10.63 -30.41
C THR A 13 -53.02 -9.45 -29.82
N PHE A 14 -51.70 -9.35 -30.05
CA PHE A 14 -50.85 -8.33 -29.45
C PHE A 14 -50.08 -7.56 -30.52
N HIS A 15 -50.53 -6.34 -30.83
CA HIS A 15 -49.97 -5.48 -31.88
C HIS A 15 -48.49 -5.12 -31.68
N TRP A 16 -48.02 -5.04 -30.43
CA TRP A 16 -46.61 -4.76 -30.10
C TRP A 16 -45.65 -5.93 -30.37
N LEU A 17 -46.17 -7.13 -30.64
CA LEU A 17 -45.37 -8.29 -31.10
C LEU A 17 -45.13 -8.28 -32.62
N ARG A 18 -45.53 -7.21 -33.34
CA ARG A 18 -45.27 -7.06 -34.79
C ARG A 18 -43.81 -6.71 -35.06
N GLY A 19 -43.00 -7.75 -35.17
CA GLY A 19 -41.68 -7.76 -35.76
C GLY A 19 -41.30 -9.22 -35.93
N THR A 20 -40.97 -9.68 -37.13
CA THR A 20 -40.52 -11.06 -37.30
C THR A 20 -39.23 -11.21 -36.50
N PRO A 21 -39.18 -12.01 -35.43
CA PRO A 21 -37.89 -12.39 -34.93
C PRO A 21 -37.23 -13.12 -36.12
N LYS A 22 -36.01 -12.72 -36.52
CA LYS A 22 -35.23 -13.47 -37.51
C LYS A 22 -34.26 -14.35 -36.73
N ARG A 23 -34.26 -15.66 -36.99
CA ARG A 23 -33.35 -16.57 -36.29
C ARG A 23 -31.96 -16.09 -36.69
N SER A 24 -31.19 -15.65 -35.70
CA SER A 24 -29.88 -15.05 -35.95
C SER A 24 -28.99 -16.07 -36.67
N ARG A 25 -28.47 -15.65 -37.81
CA ARG A 25 -27.53 -16.42 -38.64
C ARG A 25 -26.11 -16.14 -38.17
N CYS A 26 -25.27 -17.17 -38.20
CA CYS A 26 -23.85 -17.02 -37.91
C CYS A 26 -23.18 -16.30 -39.08
N SER A 27 -22.45 -15.21 -38.82
CA SER A 27 -21.70 -14.49 -39.87
C SER A 27 -20.57 -15.34 -40.46
N LEU A 28 -20.14 -16.39 -39.77
CA LEU A 28 -19.05 -17.29 -40.17
C LEU A 28 -19.53 -18.60 -40.80
N CYS A 29 -20.84 -18.90 -40.77
CA CYS A 29 -21.40 -20.17 -41.28
C CYS A 29 -22.72 -19.89 -41.98
N PRO A 30 -22.72 -19.71 -43.33
CA PRO A 30 -23.92 -19.35 -44.10
C PRO A 30 -25.10 -20.31 -43.91
N GLY A 31 -24.82 -21.60 -43.62
CA GLY A 31 -25.83 -22.63 -43.38
C GLY A 31 -26.32 -22.79 -41.93
N PHE A 32 -25.74 -22.08 -40.94
CA PHE A 32 -26.17 -22.21 -39.54
C PHE A 32 -27.18 -21.13 -39.16
N GLN A 33 -28.37 -21.57 -38.77
CA GLN A 33 -29.42 -20.72 -38.24
C GLN A 33 -29.83 -21.25 -36.85
N SER A 34 -29.79 -20.38 -35.84
CA SER A 34 -30.11 -20.78 -34.45
C SER A 34 -31.49 -21.41 -34.38
N LYS A 35 -31.63 -22.60 -33.76
CA LYS A 35 -32.93 -23.28 -33.61
C LYS A 35 -33.85 -22.50 -32.66
N VAL A 36 -33.27 -21.74 -31.72
CA VAL A 36 -33.99 -20.94 -30.72
C VAL A 36 -33.69 -19.45 -30.93
N TRP A 37 -34.65 -18.58 -30.64
CA TRP A 37 -34.54 -17.11 -30.71
C TRP A 37 -33.53 -16.48 -29.72
N LYS A 38 -32.83 -17.30 -28.92
CA LYS A 38 -31.86 -16.84 -27.91
C LYS A 38 -30.46 -16.69 -28.53
N LYS A 39 -29.88 -15.49 -28.39
CA LYS A 39 -28.49 -15.14 -28.79
C LYS A 39 -27.43 -16.09 -28.21
N SER A 40 -27.74 -16.81 -27.13
CA SER A 40 -26.85 -17.77 -26.46
C SER A 40 -26.46 -18.97 -27.35
N GLN A 41 -27.36 -19.48 -28.19
CA GLN A 41 -27.03 -20.59 -29.11
C GLN A 41 -26.11 -20.13 -30.24
N LEU A 42 -26.33 -18.93 -30.77
CA LEU A 42 -25.43 -18.30 -31.73
C LEU A 42 -24.05 -18.10 -31.14
N ILE A 43 -23.97 -17.54 -29.92
CA ILE A 43 -22.71 -17.34 -29.21
C ILE A 43 -22.02 -18.68 -28.92
N GLN A 44 -22.75 -19.75 -28.56
CA GLN A 44 -22.17 -21.08 -28.38
C GLN A 44 -21.65 -21.67 -29.70
N HIS A 45 -22.36 -21.49 -30.80
CA HIS A 45 -21.94 -21.92 -32.13
C HIS A 45 -20.73 -21.13 -32.65
N GLU A 46 -20.72 -19.81 -32.52
CA GLU A 46 -19.56 -18.97 -32.83
C GLU A 46 -18.36 -19.36 -31.96
N ARG A 47 -18.58 -19.68 -30.67
CA ARG A 47 -17.53 -20.18 -29.78
C ARG A 47 -17.01 -21.56 -30.19
N SER A 48 -17.85 -22.47 -30.69
CA SER A 48 -17.39 -23.77 -31.17
C SER A 48 -16.70 -23.67 -32.55
N LYS A 49 -17.08 -22.68 -33.37
CA LYS A 49 -16.47 -22.39 -34.66
C LYS A 49 -15.18 -21.57 -34.59
N VAL A 50 -14.97 -20.74 -33.57
CA VAL A 50 -13.65 -20.13 -33.26
C VAL A 50 -12.60 -21.20 -32.92
N HIS A 51 -13.01 -22.44 -32.66
CA HIS A 51 -12.12 -23.60 -32.51
C HIS A 51 -11.99 -24.48 -33.74
N SER A 52 -12.76 -24.22 -34.81
CA SER A 52 -12.80 -25.04 -36.02
C SER A 52 -12.78 -24.24 -37.33
N THR A 53 -12.57 -22.92 -37.28
CA THR A 53 -11.97 -22.25 -38.43
C THR A 53 -10.63 -22.91 -38.69
N SER A 54 -10.38 -23.22 -39.94
CA SER A 54 -9.18 -23.74 -40.58
C SER A 54 -7.91 -22.90 -40.35
N ALA A 55 -7.85 -22.11 -39.27
CA ALA A 55 -6.66 -21.51 -38.70
C ALA A 55 -5.80 -22.57 -38.01
N GLY A 56 -5.26 -23.47 -38.83
CA GLY A 56 -3.95 -24.10 -38.68
C GLY A 56 -3.76 -25.04 -37.50
N ARG A 57 -2.97 -26.09 -37.72
CA ARG A 57 -2.04 -26.56 -36.69
C ARG A 57 -1.47 -25.31 -36.01
N CYS A 58 -1.70 -25.14 -34.70
CA CYS A 58 -1.27 -23.93 -34.01
C CYS A 58 0.25 -23.99 -33.88
N CYS A 59 0.97 -23.75 -34.98
CA CYS A 59 2.42 -23.80 -35.00
C CYS A 59 2.93 -22.96 -33.83
N CYS A 60 3.85 -23.55 -33.06
CA CYS A 60 4.42 -22.88 -31.91
C CYS A 60 4.92 -21.50 -32.37
N PRO A 61 4.53 -20.39 -31.72
CA PRO A 61 4.99 -19.07 -32.10
C PRO A 61 6.53 -19.05 -32.15
N ASP A 62 7.06 -18.36 -33.16
CA ASP A 62 8.50 -18.12 -33.27
C ASP A 62 8.99 -17.24 -32.11
N ALA A 63 10.31 -17.17 -31.95
CA ALA A 63 10.92 -16.36 -30.91
C ALA A 63 10.56 -14.87 -31.06
N GLU A 64 10.38 -14.42 -32.30
CA GLU A 64 10.09 -13.03 -32.63
C GLU A 64 8.69 -12.61 -32.15
N ALA A 65 7.68 -13.48 -32.26
CA ALA A 65 6.36 -13.20 -31.68
C ALA A 65 6.41 -13.01 -30.15
N PHE A 66 7.32 -13.70 -29.45
CA PHE A 66 7.49 -13.48 -28.01
C PHE A 66 8.20 -12.16 -27.72
N ARG A 67 9.27 -11.83 -28.45
CA ARG A 67 9.99 -10.55 -28.30
C ARG A 67 9.07 -9.37 -28.55
N GLN A 68 8.35 -9.40 -29.68
CA GLN A 68 7.35 -8.39 -30.02
C GLN A 68 6.29 -8.25 -28.93
N MET A 69 5.83 -9.36 -28.34
CA MET A 69 4.89 -9.31 -27.22
C MET A 69 5.51 -8.66 -25.98
N PHE A 70 6.76 -8.97 -25.63
CA PHE A 70 7.49 -8.34 -24.53
C PHE A 70 7.67 -6.83 -24.75
N ASP A 71 8.06 -6.41 -25.95
CA ASP A 71 8.24 -4.99 -26.29
C ASP A 71 6.92 -4.23 -26.19
N GLU A 72 5.85 -4.79 -26.76
CA GLU A 72 4.51 -4.22 -26.62
C GLU A 72 4.09 -4.07 -25.15
N ARG A 73 4.43 -5.05 -24.30
CA ARG A 73 4.12 -5.01 -22.86
C ARG A 73 4.98 -3.96 -22.15
N ASN A 74 6.28 -3.90 -22.40
CA ASN A 74 7.17 -2.90 -21.82
C ASN A 74 6.73 -1.47 -22.19
N ASN A 75 6.22 -1.29 -23.41
CA ASN A 75 5.67 -0.01 -23.90
C ASN A 75 4.23 0.28 -23.42
N GLY A 76 3.63 -0.57 -22.58
CA GLY A 76 2.28 -0.38 -22.06
C GLY A 76 1.16 -0.51 -23.10
N THR A 77 1.43 -1.17 -24.24
CA THR A 77 0.45 -1.37 -25.31
C THR A 77 -0.75 -2.16 -24.80
N SER A 78 -1.97 -1.80 -25.18
CA SER A 78 -3.17 -2.58 -24.79
C SER A 78 -3.18 -3.95 -25.48
N LEU A 79 -3.65 -5.00 -24.80
CA LEU A 79 -3.82 -6.33 -25.43
C LEU A 79 -4.75 -6.32 -26.64
N ARG A 80 -5.69 -5.36 -26.69
CA ARG A 80 -6.59 -5.19 -27.84
C ARG A 80 -5.89 -4.57 -29.07
N LYS A 81 -4.79 -3.85 -28.83
CA LYS A 81 -3.96 -3.21 -29.87
C LYS A 81 -2.73 -4.05 -30.23
N SER A 82 -2.60 -5.26 -29.66
CA SER A 82 -1.49 -6.16 -29.98
C SER A 82 -1.57 -6.61 -31.44
N LYS A 83 -0.42 -6.68 -32.10
CA LYS A 83 -0.30 -7.16 -33.48
C LYS A 83 -0.74 -8.62 -33.64
N HIS A 84 -0.66 -9.41 -32.57
CA HIS A 84 -1.07 -10.82 -32.57
C HIS A 84 -2.57 -11.03 -32.31
N GLY A 85 -3.31 -9.96 -32.00
CA GLY A 85 -4.70 -10.04 -31.56
C GLY A 85 -4.84 -10.52 -30.11
N LEU A 86 -6.01 -10.26 -29.52
CA LEU A 86 -6.25 -10.47 -28.09
C LEU A 86 -6.05 -11.92 -27.65
N SER A 87 -6.58 -12.89 -28.41
CA SER A 87 -6.54 -14.31 -28.04
C SER A 87 -5.11 -14.88 -28.02
N LYS A 88 -4.33 -14.65 -29.09
CA LYS A 88 -2.94 -15.12 -29.17
C LYS A 88 -2.06 -14.43 -28.13
N SER A 89 -2.24 -13.12 -27.92
CA SER A 89 -1.47 -12.36 -26.91
C SER A 89 -1.69 -12.86 -25.49
N VAL A 90 -2.93 -13.19 -25.12
CA VAL A 90 -3.23 -13.76 -23.80
C VAL A 90 -2.56 -15.12 -23.63
N LYS A 91 -2.52 -15.96 -24.66
CA LYS A 91 -1.81 -17.25 -24.61
C LYS A 91 -0.29 -17.06 -24.49
N LEU A 92 0.30 -16.14 -25.28
CA LEU A 92 1.73 -15.79 -25.24
C LEU A 92 2.14 -15.31 -23.85
N MET A 93 1.36 -14.41 -23.24
CA MET A 93 1.61 -13.96 -21.86
C MET A 93 1.50 -15.12 -20.87
N TRP A 94 0.49 -15.99 -21.02
CA TRP A 94 0.31 -17.11 -20.10
C TRP A 94 1.49 -18.08 -20.14
N VAL A 95 1.95 -18.50 -21.33
CA VAL A 95 3.11 -19.41 -21.43
C VAL A 95 4.41 -18.75 -20.95
N SER A 96 4.59 -17.45 -21.20
CA SER A 96 5.76 -16.70 -20.72
C SER A 96 5.77 -16.59 -19.20
N ASN A 97 4.60 -16.36 -18.61
CA ASN A 97 4.43 -16.33 -17.16
C ASN A 97 4.73 -17.68 -16.50
N GLU A 98 4.25 -18.79 -17.08
CA GLU A 98 4.58 -20.12 -16.56
C GLU A 98 6.05 -20.49 -16.78
N ALA A 99 6.68 -20.04 -17.87
CA ALA A 99 8.12 -20.19 -18.09
C ALA A 99 8.93 -19.51 -16.98
N ILE A 100 8.61 -18.26 -16.65
CA ILE A 100 9.23 -17.54 -15.52
C ILE A 100 9.05 -18.31 -14.21
N LYS A 101 7.83 -18.81 -13.94
CA LYS A 101 7.58 -19.62 -12.72
C LYS A 101 8.46 -20.87 -12.67
N GLU A 102 8.67 -21.56 -13.79
CA GLU A 102 9.53 -22.74 -13.82
C GLU A 102 11.01 -22.40 -13.62
N ILE A 103 11.50 -21.33 -14.25
CA ILE A 103 12.87 -20.83 -14.04
C ILE A 103 13.09 -20.52 -12.56
N VAL A 104 12.17 -19.76 -11.95
CA VAL A 104 12.28 -19.36 -10.53
C VAL A 104 12.14 -20.57 -9.60
N LYS A 105 11.24 -21.52 -9.88
CA LYS A 105 11.14 -22.78 -9.11
C LYS A 105 12.45 -23.57 -9.15
N ALA A 106 13.09 -23.68 -10.31
CA ALA A 106 14.37 -24.36 -10.45
C ALA A 106 15.52 -23.63 -9.72
N ARG A 107 15.41 -22.31 -9.53
CA ARG A 107 16.34 -21.53 -8.69
C ARG A 107 16.08 -21.76 -7.20
N VAL A 108 14.81 -21.74 -6.77
CA VAL A 108 14.40 -22.03 -5.38
C VAL A 108 14.80 -23.46 -4.97
N GLN A 109 14.70 -24.45 -5.86
CA GLN A 109 15.15 -25.81 -5.57
C GLN A 109 16.65 -25.92 -5.24
N ARG A 110 17.44 -24.93 -5.65
CA ARG A 110 18.90 -24.88 -5.44
C ARG A 110 19.30 -23.74 -4.50
N CYS A 111 18.36 -23.11 -3.82
CA CYS A 111 18.66 -21.96 -2.98
C CYS A 111 19.28 -22.39 -1.66
N LEU A 112 20.26 -21.60 -1.20
CA LEU A 112 20.74 -21.66 0.17
C LEU A 112 19.76 -20.95 1.11
N THR A 113 19.22 -19.82 0.65
CA THR A 113 18.25 -19.05 1.40
C THR A 113 17.34 -18.25 0.47
N ALA A 114 16.17 -17.91 0.96
CA ALA A 114 15.23 -17.04 0.28
C ALA A 114 14.55 -16.11 1.29
N SER A 115 14.31 -14.87 0.86
CA SER A 115 13.59 -13.87 1.60
C SER A 115 12.35 -13.46 0.80
N LEU A 116 11.31 -13.05 1.53
CA LEU A 116 10.07 -12.57 0.95
C LEU A 116 9.88 -11.13 1.39
N SER A 117 9.87 -10.20 0.44
CA SER A 117 9.42 -8.84 0.69
C SER A 117 7.97 -8.70 0.22
N GLN A 118 7.17 -8.03 1.03
CA GLN A 118 5.77 -7.78 0.74
C GLN A 118 5.49 -6.29 0.95
N ASP A 119 4.66 -5.75 0.08
CA ASP A 119 4.11 -4.40 0.23
C ASP A 119 2.60 -4.45 0.01
N GLY A 120 1.87 -3.71 0.83
CA GLY A 120 0.42 -3.67 0.87
C GLY A 120 -0.09 -2.25 0.73
N GLN A 121 -0.66 -1.90 -0.42
CA GLN A 121 -1.27 -0.60 -0.66
C GLN A 121 -2.78 -0.73 -0.85
N GLY A 122 -3.55 -0.24 0.13
CA GLY A 122 -5.00 -0.30 0.15
C GLY A 122 -5.51 -1.74 0.11
N SER A 123 -6.06 -2.17 -1.04
CA SER A 123 -6.55 -3.54 -1.25
C SER A 123 -5.65 -4.38 -2.16
N SER A 124 -4.39 -3.99 -2.36
CA SER A 124 -3.45 -4.67 -3.26
C SER A 124 -2.16 -5.04 -2.53
N LEU A 125 -1.71 -6.28 -2.74
CA LEU A 125 -0.52 -6.88 -2.14
C LEU A 125 0.43 -7.32 -3.25
N GLY A 126 1.68 -6.87 -3.16
CA GLY A 126 2.78 -7.26 -4.02
C GLY A 126 3.72 -8.09 -3.17
N VAL A 127 4.09 -9.25 -3.66
CA VAL A 127 5.05 -10.13 -3.01
C VAL A 127 6.20 -10.36 -3.97
N ARG A 128 7.42 -10.12 -3.49
CA ARG A 128 8.66 -10.37 -4.18
C ARG A 128 9.47 -11.37 -3.37
N MET A 129 10.29 -12.13 -4.06
CA MET A 129 11.19 -13.08 -3.47
C MET A 129 12.60 -12.80 -3.96
N THR A 130 13.53 -12.83 -3.03
CA THR A 130 14.95 -12.80 -3.30
C THR A 130 15.49 -14.17 -2.95
N VAL A 131 16.25 -14.77 -3.85
CA VAL A 131 16.80 -16.12 -3.71
C VAL A 131 18.30 -16.03 -3.86
N VAL A 132 19.03 -16.57 -2.89
CA VAL A 132 20.48 -16.72 -2.99
C VAL A 132 20.81 -18.19 -3.22
N SER A 133 21.54 -18.48 -4.30
CA SER A 133 21.92 -19.83 -4.71
C SER A 133 23.32 -19.82 -5.30
N PHE A 134 23.96 -20.98 -5.42
CA PHE A 134 25.14 -21.10 -6.28
C PHE A 134 24.75 -21.01 -7.75
N ALA A 135 25.58 -20.34 -8.55
CA ALA A 135 25.44 -20.35 -10.01
C ALA A 135 25.57 -21.78 -10.56
N LYS A 136 24.91 -22.05 -11.69
CA LYS A 136 24.87 -23.42 -12.23
C LYS A 136 26.26 -23.81 -12.72
N GLY A 137 26.91 -24.75 -12.02
CA GLY A 137 28.26 -25.19 -12.34
C GLY A 137 29.37 -24.26 -11.86
N GLU A 138 29.05 -23.28 -11.02
CA GLU A 138 30.02 -22.34 -10.45
C GLU A 138 29.87 -22.29 -8.92
N GLU A 139 30.99 -22.24 -8.21
CA GLU A 139 31.04 -22.05 -6.75
C GLU A 139 30.90 -20.58 -6.36
N ARG A 140 30.03 -19.84 -7.07
CA ARG A 140 29.76 -18.42 -6.85
C ARG A 140 28.34 -18.21 -6.40
N LEU A 141 28.17 -17.45 -5.31
CA LEU A 141 26.86 -17.00 -4.87
C LEU A 141 26.27 -16.00 -5.87
N ILE A 142 25.05 -16.28 -6.30
CA ILE A 142 24.23 -15.37 -7.11
C ILE A 142 22.94 -15.06 -6.37
N THR A 143 22.52 -13.80 -6.46
CA THR A 143 21.22 -13.36 -5.97
C THR A 143 20.27 -13.17 -7.13
N THR A 144 19.13 -13.82 -7.06
CA THR A 144 18.03 -13.66 -8.01
C THR A 144 16.87 -12.96 -7.33
N ASN A 145 16.32 -11.96 -8.00
CA ASN A 145 15.08 -11.32 -7.60
C ASN A 145 13.93 -11.79 -8.50
N SER A 146 12.76 -12.08 -7.93
CA SER A 146 11.59 -12.48 -8.70
C SER A 146 10.28 -11.95 -8.12
N PRO A 147 9.36 -11.42 -8.95
CA PRO A 147 8.02 -11.07 -8.49
C PRO A 147 7.23 -12.36 -8.27
N LEU A 148 6.80 -12.63 -7.04
CA LEU A 148 6.00 -13.81 -6.75
C LEU A 148 4.54 -13.61 -7.09
N ALA A 149 3.93 -12.51 -6.67
CA ALA A 149 2.52 -12.28 -6.95
C ALA A 149 2.12 -10.82 -6.80
N PHE A 150 1.03 -10.47 -7.48
CA PHE A 150 0.27 -9.26 -7.25
C PHE A 150 -1.20 -9.64 -7.02
N LEU A 151 -1.69 -9.49 -5.79
CA LEU A 151 -3.02 -9.91 -5.39
C LEU A 151 -3.86 -8.71 -4.97
N LYS A 152 -5.12 -8.68 -5.40
CA LYS A 152 -6.12 -7.86 -4.70
C LYS A 152 -6.69 -8.65 -3.53
N SER A 153 -6.64 -8.08 -2.34
CA SER A 153 -7.22 -8.64 -1.11
C SER A 153 -7.76 -7.51 -0.24
N GLU A 154 -8.74 -7.81 0.60
CA GLU A 154 -9.03 -6.96 1.75
C GLU A 154 -7.83 -7.12 2.69
N LEU A 155 -7.01 -6.07 2.82
CA LEU A 155 -5.73 -6.10 3.54
C LEU A 155 -5.80 -5.45 4.92
N SER A 156 -6.99 -5.36 5.54
CA SER A 156 -7.07 -4.87 6.91
C SER A 156 -6.46 -5.91 7.87
N GLY A 157 -5.33 -5.54 8.48
CA GLY A 157 -4.66 -6.31 9.53
C GLY A 157 -3.60 -7.31 9.06
N SER A 158 -2.61 -7.54 9.92
CA SER A 158 -1.44 -8.42 9.72
C SER A 158 -1.82 -9.87 9.37
N HIS A 159 -2.89 -10.40 9.96
CA HIS A 159 -3.39 -11.75 9.68
C HIS A 159 -3.83 -11.92 8.22
N ASN A 160 -4.56 -10.94 7.68
CA ASN A 160 -5.05 -10.99 6.30
C ASN A 160 -3.91 -10.84 5.30
N LEU A 161 -2.92 -9.99 5.62
CA LEU A 161 -1.68 -9.86 4.86
C LEU A 161 -0.94 -11.20 4.79
N ALA A 162 -0.70 -11.84 5.94
CA ALA A 162 -0.03 -13.14 6.01
C ALA A 162 -0.79 -14.25 5.26
N LYS A 163 -2.14 -14.24 5.31
CA LYS A 163 -2.99 -15.16 4.56
C LYS A 163 -2.90 -14.93 3.05
N ALA A 164 -2.86 -13.67 2.61
CA ALA A 164 -2.70 -13.29 1.22
C ALA A 164 -1.29 -13.65 0.69
N SER A 165 -0.24 -13.43 1.46
CA SER A 165 1.13 -13.82 1.11
C SER A 165 1.31 -15.34 1.03
N ARG A 166 0.68 -16.10 1.95
CA ARG A 166 0.61 -17.57 1.85
C ARG A 166 -0.14 -18.02 0.60
N LYS A 167 -1.24 -17.36 0.25
CA LYS A 167 -2.01 -17.65 -0.97
C LYS A 167 -1.21 -17.33 -2.25
N ALA A 168 -0.47 -16.22 -2.26
CA ALA A 168 0.44 -15.84 -3.33
C ALA A 168 1.51 -16.91 -3.54
N SER A 169 2.22 -17.28 -2.47
CA SER A 169 3.27 -18.28 -2.49
C SER A 169 2.72 -19.63 -2.97
N ARG A 170 1.61 -20.10 -2.41
CA ARG A 170 0.96 -21.36 -2.85
C ARG A 170 0.63 -21.33 -4.34
N ARG A 171 0.02 -20.25 -4.84
CA ARG A 171 -0.31 -20.12 -6.28
C ARG A 171 0.93 -20.15 -7.18
N PHE A 172 2.01 -19.53 -6.73
CA PHE A 172 3.27 -19.55 -7.46
C PHE A 172 3.84 -20.96 -7.55
N PHE A 173 3.87 -21.69 -6.43
CA PHE A 173 4.46 -23.02 -6.34
C PHE A 173 3.55 -24.17 -6.79
N THR A 174 2.24 -23.98 -6.87
CA THR A 174 1.31 -24.99 -7.44
C THR A 174 1.65 -25.35 -8.90
N LYS A 175 1.26 -26.56 -9.32
CA LYS A 175 1.34 -27.02 -10.72
C LYS A 175 0.67 -26.01 -11.66
N ARG A 176 1.09 -25.98 -12.94
CA ARG A 176 0.64 -25.00 -13.94
C ARG A 176 -0.87 -24.79 -13.86
N LEU A 177 -1.31 -23.53 -13.80
CA LEU A 177 -2.74 -23.21 -13.89
C LEU A 177 -3.28 -23.71 -15.24
N CYS A 178 -4.57 -24.04 -15.34
CA CYS A 178 -5.09 -24.46 -16.63
C CYS A 178 -4.91 -23.37 -17.69
N PRO A 179 -4.48 -23.70 -18.93
CA PRO A 179 -4.38 -22.72 -20.00
C PRO A 179 -5.76 -22.09 -20.22
N PRO A 180 -5.85 -20.78 -20.53
CA PRO A 180 -7.10 -20.05 -20.61
C PRO A 180 -8.03 -20.65 -21.69
N HIS A 181 -8.90 -21.57 -21.29
CA HIS A 181 -10.02 -22.08 -22.09
C HIS A 181 -11.31 -21.61 -21.43
N GLY A 182 -12.11 -20.81 -22.15
CA GLY A 182 -13.42 -20.34 -21.66
C GLY A 182 -13.40 -19.15 -20.71
N TRP A 183 -12.36 -18.31 -20.73
CA TRP A 183 -12.29 -17.13 -19.87
C TRP A 183 -13.24 -16.02 -20.37
N ILE A 184 -14.43 -15.95 -19.77
CA ILE A 184 -15.43 -14.88 -19.97
C ILE A 184 -15.32 -13.94 -18.77
N GLY A 185 -14.86 -12.71 -19.00
CA GLY A 185 -14.58 -11.75 -17.94
C GLY A 185 -15.82 -11.39 -17.09
N MET A 186 -15.61 -11.22 -15.79
CA MET A 186 -16.59 -10.58 -14.89
C MET A 186 -16.59 -9.06 -15.06
N LYS A 187 -17.79 -8.48 -14.96
CA LYS A 187 -18.06 -7.03 -14.90
C LYS A 187 -17.46 -6.42 -13.61
N PRO A 188 -17.02 -5.15 -13.66
CA PRO A 188 -16.48 -4.47 -12.48
C PRO A 188 -17.58 -4.21 -11.44
N LEU A 189 -17.26 -4.54 -10.19
CA LEU A 189 -18.01 -4.11 -9.00
C LEU A 189 -17.83 -2.60 -8.81
N ILE A 190 -18.95 -1.90 -8.74
CA ILE A 190 -19.07 -0.49 -8.41
C ILE A 190 -18.76 -0.34 -6.91
N TYR A 191 -17.71 0.41 -6.58
CA TYR A 191 -17.51 0.91 -5.22
C TYR A 191 -18.39 2.15 -5.03
N ALA A 192 -19.30 2.08 -4.06
CA ALA A 192 -20.06 3.23 -3.61
C ALA A 192 -19.15 4.18 -2.83
N ARG A 193 -18.95 5.40 -3.34
CA ARG A 193 -18.43 6.54 -2.57
C ARG A 193 -19.56 7.05 -1.67
N ARG A 194 -19.34 7.10 -0.35
CA ARG A 194 -20.16 7.90 0.56
C ARG A 194 -19.60 9.32 0.61
N THR A 195 -20.42 10.29 0.22
CA THR A 195 -20.30 11.72 0.52
C THR A 195 -21.01 11.97 1.86
N THR A 196 -20.38 12.57 2.86
CA THR A 196 -20.64 13.97 3.25
C THR A 196 -19.39 14.63 3.88
N PRO A 197 -18.88 15.76 3.34
CA PRO A 197 -17.61 16.34 3.81
C PRO A 197 -17.71 17.53 4.80
N LYS A 198 -18.86 18.14 5.08
CA LYS A 198 -18.88 19.46 5.78
C LYS A 198 -18.62 19.43 7.29
N PRO A 199 -19.35 18.66 8.13
CA PRO A 199 -19.07 18.62 9.57
C PRO A 199 -17.71 18.03 9.89
N LYS A 200 -17.31 17.01 9.12
CA LYS A 200 -15.99 16.38 9.20
C LYS A 200 -14.87 17.39 8.92
N LYS A 201 -14.96 18.16 7.83
CA LYS A 201 -13.95 19.17 7.49
C LYS A 201 -13.86 20.29 8.53
N ASN A 202 -14.98 20.72 9.12
CA ASN A 202 -14.95 21.75 10.16
C ASN A 202 -14.36 21.22 11.47
N ALA A 203 -14.69 19.98 11.85
CA ALA A 203 -14.07 19.33 13.00
C ALA A 203 -12.58 19.07 12.76
N GLU A 204 -12.18 18.62 11.56
CA GLU A 204 -10.77 18.49 11.17
C GLU A 204 -10.06 19.85 11.22
N SER A 205 -10.66 20.91 10.68
CA SER A 205 -10.08 22.26 10.72
C SER A 205 -9.92 22.78 12.15
N PHE A 206 -10.88 22.54 13.03
CA PHE A 206 -10.79 22.91 14.44
C PHE A 206 -9.70 22.11 15.17
N LEU A 207 -9.68 20.78 15.00
CA LEU A 207 -8.65 19.93 15.60
C LEU A 207 -7.24 20.24 15.07
N LEU A 208 -7.12 20.66 13.81
CA LEU A 208 -5.85 21.12 13.22
C LEU A 208 -5.43 22.51 13.71
N SER A 209 -6.38 23.36 14.13
CA SER A 209 -6.08 24.67 14.75
C SER A 209 -5.62 24.57 16.20
N ILE A 210 -5.92 23.46 16.89
CA ILE A 210 -5.41 23.16 18.22
C ILE A 210 -4.07 22.44 18.05
N ASN A 211 -2.99 23.22 17.90
CA ASN A 211 -1.63 22.72 17.90
C ASN A 211 -0.98 22.88 19.29
N GLU A 212 0.25 22.40 19.44
CA GLU A 212 1.00 22.41 20.69
C GLU A 212 1.19 23.84 21.22
N GLU A 213 1.44 24.79 20.31
CA GLU A 213 1.59 26.21 20.62
C GLU A 213 0.28 26.82 21.15
N ALA A 214 -0.85 26.56 20.49
CA ALA A 214 -2.16 27.07 20.88
C ALA A 214 -2.60 26.51 22.25
N ILE A 215 -2.34 25.22 22.51
CA ILE A 215 -2.61 24.61 23.82
C ILE A 215 -1.78 25.27 24.91
N LEU A 216 -0.48 25.51 24.65
CA LEU A 216 0.41 26.16 25.61
C LEU A 216 0.01 27.62 25.86
N GLN A 217 -0.32 28.37 24.81
CA GLN A 217 -0.82 29.74 24.89
C GLN A 217 -2.14 29.81 25.66
N MET A 218 -3.09 28.90 25.42
CA MET A 218 -4.33 28.81 26.19
C MET A 218 -4.05 28.51 27.66
N ALA A 219 -3.10 27.64 27.98
CA ALA A 219 -2.72 27.36 29.37
C ALA A 219 -2.10 28.60 30.06
N MET A 220 -1.28 29.36 29.33
CA MET A 220 -0.73 30.64 29.78
C MET A 220 -1.82 31.70 29.96
N MET A 221 -2.81 31.76 29.07
CA MET A 221 -3.96 32.65 29.22
C MET A 221 -4.84 32.26 30.41
N CYS A 222 -5.05 30.96 30.65
CA CYS A 222 -5.74 30.46 31.85
C CYS A 222 -5.00 30.85 33.13
N ASP A 223 -3.66 30.78 33.13
CA ASP A 223 -2.84 31.26 34.24
C ASP A 223 -3.09 32.75 34.51
N ALA A 224 -3.06 33.60 33.48
CA ALA A 224 -3.34 35.03 33.63
C ALA A 224 -4.79 35.30 34.11
N ALA A 225 -5.77 34.64 33.50
CA ALA A 225 -7.18 34.80 33.82
C ALA A 225 -7.53 34.34 35.25
N GLN A 226 -6.85 33.30 35.76
CA GLN A 226 -7.04 32.84 37.13
C GLN A 226 -6.57 33.89 38.14
N GLU A 227 -5.40 34.48 37.91
CA GLU A 227 -4.87 35.54 38.79
C GLU A 227 -5.76 36.80 38.75
N GLU A 228 -6.27 37.16 37.56
CA GLU A 228 -7.24 38.27 37.42
C GLU A 228 -8.55 37.97 38.16
N LEU A 229 -9.10 36.76 37.99
CA LEU A 229 -10.33 36.34 38.64
C LEU A 229 -10.22 36.31 40.16
N ASP A 230 -9.07 35.90 40.70
CA ASP A 230 -8.84 35.90 42.14
C ASP A 230 -8.77 37.32 42.71
N LEU A 231 -8.22 38.28 41.97
CA LEU A 231 -8.26 39.70 42.33
C LEU A 231 -9.70 40.25 42.27
N ILE A 232 -10.47 39.94 41.21
CA ILE A 232 -11.88 40.35 41.09
C ILE A 232 -12.69 39.80 42.27
N ARG A 233 -12.56 38.50 42.56
CA ARG A 233 -13.24 37.85 43.70
C ARG A 233 -12.84 38.44 45.05
N PHE A 234 -11.60 38.93 45.16
CA PHE A 234 -11.16 39.65 46.34
C PHE A 234 -11.89 40.99 46.47
N CYS A 235 -11.99 41.76 45.38
CA CYS A 235 -12.71 43.04 45.34
C CYS A 235 -14.23 42.90 45.58
N ASP A 236 -14.84 41.79 45.15
CA ASP A 236 -16.27 41.52 45.34
C ASP A 236 -16.67 41.27 46.81
N LYS A 237 -15.70 41.15 47.73
CA LYS A 237 -16.00 41.07 49.15
C LYS A 237 -16.51 42.43 49.63
N ASN A 238 -17.73 42.48 50.15
CA ASN A 238 -18.40 43.73 50.59
C ASN A 238 -17.71 44.47 51.77
N THR A 239 -16.56 44.01 52.27
CA THR A 239 -15.84 44.56 53.43
C THR A 239 -14.32 44.55 53.23
N VAL A 240 -13.83 44.96 52.05
CA VAL A 240 -12.39 45.07 51.80
C VAL A 240 -11.82 46.36 52.41
N ASP A 241 -10.88 46.23 53.34
CA ASP A 241 -10.08 47.34 53.83
C ASP A 241 -9.07 47.79 52.76
N VAL A 242 -8.83 49.10 52.66
CA VAL A 242 -7.90 49.73 51.70
C VAL A 242 -6.48 49.14 51.84
N SER A 243 -6.07 48.81 53.06
CA SER A 243 -4.77 48.18 53.32
C SER A 243 -4.67 46.78 52.68
N GLN A 244 -5.75 46.01 52.70
CA GLN A 244 -5.83 44.67 52.13
C GLN A 244 -5.91 44.71 50.60
N MET A 245 -6.53 45.74 50.03
CA MET A 245 -6.55 45.97 48.58
C MET A 245 -5.14 46.11 48.01
N ARG A 246 -4.28 46.92 48.66
CA ARG A 246 -2.89 47.08 48.24
C ARG A 246 -2.13 45.76 48.26
N ALA A 247 -2.28 44.97 49.33
CA ALA A 247 -1.65 43.66 49.44
C ALA A 247 -2.12 42.68 48.35
N ALA A 248 -3.42 42.69 48.01
CA ALA A 248 -3.97 41.87 46.94
C ALA A 248 -3.43 42.28 45.56
N MET A 249 -3.33 43.58 45.28
CA MET A 249 -2.74 44.11 44.04
C MET A 249 -1.25 43.76 43.92
N ASP A 250 -0.48 43.92 45.00
CA ASP A 250 0.94 43.54 45.03
C ASP A 250 1.11 42.03 44.84
N GLY A 251 0.21 41.22 45.42
CA GLY A 251 0.15 39.77 45.21
C GLY A 251 -0.08 39.40 43.74
N PHE A 252 -1.10 39.98 43.12
CA PHE A 252 -1.41 39.83 41.70
C PHE A 252 -0.20 40.22 40.81
N MET A 253 0.37 41.41 41.02
CA MET A 253 1.50 41.90 40.23
C MET A 253 2.74 41.02 40.39
N ASN A 254 3.07 40.60 41.61
CA ASN A 254 4.18 39.70 41.86
C ASN A 254 3.99 38.35 41.17
N ARG A 255 2.75 37.87 41.12
CA ARG A 255 2.41 36.59 40.52
C ARG A 255 2.47 36.63 38.99
N ILE A 256 1.87 37.63 38.35
CA ILE A 256 1.99 37.89 36.91
C ILE A 256 3.47 38.09 36.51
N ASN A 257 4.22 38.88 37.28
CA ASN A 257 5.65 39.08 37.06
C ASN A 257 6.43 37.76 37.17
N THR A 258 6.06 36.89 38.11
CA THR A 258 6.73 35.59 38.29
C THR A 258 6.42 34.63 37.14
N LEU A 259 5.15 34.54 36.73
CA LEU A 259 4.71 33.64 35.66
C LEU A 259 5.29 34.04 34.30
N PHE A 260 5.13 35.31 33.91
CA PHE A 260 5.39 35.75 32.53
C PHE A 260 6.70 36.53 32.37
N LEU A 261 7.00 37.51 33.23
CA LEU A 261 8.22 38.33 33.07
C LEU A 261 9.49 37.60 33.51
N LYS A 262 9.42 36.85 34.62
CA LYS A 262 10.51 36.00 35.11
C LYS A 262 10.52 34.60 34.48
N GLN A 263 9.57 34.30 33.59
CA GLN A 263 9.45 33.05 32.85
C GLN A 263 9.41 31.80 33.76
N LYS A 264 8.80 31.89 34.94
CA LYS A 264 8.74 30.78 35.92
C LYS A 264 7.44 29.97 35.87
N ALA A 265 6.61 30.13 34.82
CA ALA A 265 5.35 29.39 34.67
C ALA A 265 5.49 27.86 34.76
N LEU A 266 6.64 27.28 34.39
CA LEU A 266 6.90 25.84 34.52
C LEU A 266 7.41 25.39 35.90
N GLN A 267 7.98 26.31 36.69
CA GLN A 267 8.54 26.00 38.01
C GLN A 267 7.48 26.13 39.11
N VAL A 268 6.49 26.99 38.87
CA VAL A 268 5.40 27.28 39.79
C VAL A 268 4.20 26.38 39.49
N GLN A 269 3.36 26.10 40.48
CA GLN A 269 2.10 25.41 40.26
C GLN A 269 1.16 26.31 39.45
N SER A 270 0.91 25.94 38.19
CA SER A 270 0.10 26.69 37.22
C SER A 270 -0.51 25.73 36.18
N TYR A 271 -1.51 26.19 35.43
CA TYR A 271 -2.10 25.47 34.29
C TYR A 271 -1.07 25.17 33.22
N THR A 272 -0.15 26.12 32.93
CA THR A 272 0.95 25.91 31.98
C THR A 272 1.81 24.71 32.38
N ARG A 273 2.24 24.63 33.65
CA ARG A 273 3.01 23.48 34.15
C ARG A 273 2.23 22.18 34.04
N HIS A 274 0.94 22.19 34.39
CA HIS A 274 0.09 21.00 34.33
C HIS A 274 -0.05 20.45 32.91
N VAL A 275 -0.36 21.32 31.94
CA VAL A 275 -0.51 20.95 30.53
C VAL A 275 0.79 20.37 29.96
N VAL A 276 1.93 20.98 30.24
CA VAL A 276 3.24 20.46 29.79
C VAL A 276 3.54 19.09 30.39
N ALA A 277 3.29 18.90 31.69
CA ALA A 277 3.48 17.61 32.35
C ALA A 277 2.59 16.51 31.74
N GLU A 278 1.32 16.84 31.45
CA GLU A 278 0.38 15.93 30.81
C GLU A 278 0.80 15.58 29.38
N CYS A 279 1.32 16.53 28.61
CA CYS A 279 1.89 16.29 27.29
C CYS A 279 3.06 15.29 27.34
N PHE A 280 4.02 15.49 28.25
CA PHE A 280 5.14 14.55 28.42
C PHE A 280 4.70 13.17 28.90
N SER A 281 3.70 13.11 29.79
CA SER A 281 3.09 11.85 30.23
C SER A 281 2.48 11.08 29.06
N ARG A 282 1.77 11.75 28.15
CA ARG A 282 1.22 11.12 26.93
C ARG A 282 2.32 10.71 25.96
N MET A 283 3.34 11.54 25.77
CA MET A 283 4.49 11.22 24.91
C MET A 283 5.25 9.98 25.40
N SER A 284 5.41 9.79 26.72
CA SER A 284 6.08 8.59 27.25
C SER A 284 5.29 7.31 26.92
N GLN A 285 3.96 7.38 26.90
CA GLN A 285 3.12 6.28 26.43
C GLN A 285 3.31 6.00 24.94
N TRP A 286 3.47 7.03 24.11
CA TRP A 286 3.79 6.85 22.68
C TRP A 286 5.16 6.22 22.46
N VAL A 287 6.17 6.59 23.25
CA VAL A 287 7.51 5.96 23.20
C VAL A 287 7.41 4.50 23.63
N SER A 288 6.69 4.21 24.71
CA SER A 288 6.46 2.83 25.19
C SER A 288 5.72 2.01 24.14
N LEU A 289 4.69 2.58 23.51
CA LEU A 289 3.96 1.95 22.42
C LEU A 289 4.87 1.71 21.20
N ALA A 290 5.73 2.66 20.85
CA ALA A 290 6.68 2.50 19.76
C ALA A 290 7.69 1.38 20.06
N GLU A 291 8.20 1.30 21.29
CA GLU A 291 9.08 0.23 21.74
C GLU A 291 8.39 -1.14 21.69
N GLU A 292 7.17 -1.26 22.23
CA GLU A 292 6.41 -2.50 22.18
C GLU A 292 5.98 -2.87 20.75
N THR A 293 5.69 -1.89 19.91
CA THR A 293 5.42 -2.10 18.47
C THR A 293 6.67 -2.60 17.77
N LEU A 294 7.85 -2.05 18.05
CA LEU A 294 9.12 -2.55 17.51
C LEU A 294 9.39 -3.97 17.96
N LYS A 295 9.18 -4.30 19.25
CA LYS A 295 9.31 -5.68 19.76
C LYS A 295 8.31 -6.64 19.11
N ALA A 296 7.06 -6.21 18.95
CA ALA A 296 5.99 -7.04 18.40
C ALA A 296 6.09 -7.23 16.88
N GLU A 297 6.40 -6.17 16.14
CA GLU A 297 6.49 -6.21 14.67
C GLU A 297 7.85 -6.72 14.19
N TRP A 298 8.92 -6.44 14.94
CA TRP A 298 10.30 -6.76 14.58
C TRP A 298 11.05 -7.48 15.71
N PRO A 299 10.56 -8.65 16.19
CA PRO A 299 11.20 -9.40 17.28
C PRO A 299 12.65 -9.83 16.94
N SER A 300 13.02 -9.77 15.67
CA SER A 300 14.36 -10.09 15.17
C SER A 300 15.11 -8.87 14.64
N PHE A 301 14.72 -7.64 15.02
CA PHE A 301 15.42 -6.42 14.60
C PHE A 301 16.91 -6.49 14.94
N GLU A 302 17.24 -6.88 16.18
CA GLU A 302 18.63 -7.07 16.60
C GLU A 302 19.37 -8.13 15.76
N ALA A 303 18.65 -9.16 15.29
CA ALA A 303 19.22 -10.18 14.41
C ALA A 303 19.56 -9.63 13.03
N ILE A 304 18.72 -8.73 12.51
CA ILE A 304 18.97 -8.03 11.24
C ILE A 304 20.16 -7.08 11.42
N GLN A 305 20.19 -6.31 12.51
CA GLN A 305 21.30 -5.41 12.82
C GLN A 305 22.62 -6.17 13.00
N ALA A 306 22.58 -7.38 13.55
CA ALA A 306 23.77 -8.22 13.71
C ALA A 306 24.46 -8.57 12.38
N PHE A 307 23.77 -8.48 11.23
CA PHE A 307 24.42 -8.63 9.91
C PHE A 307 25.36 -7.47 9.54
N SER A 308 25.41 -6.41 10.35
CA SER A 308 26.44 -5.36 10.24
C SER A 308 27.86 -5.89 10.41
N VAL A 309 28.05 -7.11 10.94
CA VAL A 309 29.37 -7.79 10.93
C VAL A 309 30.01 -7.88 9.54
N PHE A 310 29.22 -7.85 8.47
CA PHE A 310 29.76 -7.84 7.11
C PHE A 310 30.22 -6.46 6.63
N GLN A 311 30.03 -5.40 7.41
CA GLN A 311 30.58 -4.08 7.10
C GLN A 311 32.10 -4.10 7.25
N LEU A 312 32.79 -3.62 6.22
CA LEU A 312 34.26 -3.55 6.20
C LEU A 312 34.77 -2.15 6.53
N THR A 313 33.89 -1.13 6.50
CA THR A 313 34.21 0.27 6.81
C THR A 313 33.06 0.94 7.61
N PRO A 314 33.28 1.38 8.85
CA PRO A 314 34.47 1.14 9.67
C PRO A 314 34.60 -0.35 10.04
N ARG A 315 35.82 -0.79 10.33
CA ARG A 315 36.06 -2.15 10.84
C ARG A 315 35.52 -2.25 12.27
N LEU A 316 34.72 -3.29 12.53
CA LEU A 316 34.15 -3.54 13.86
C LEU A 316 35.16 -4.22 14.78
N GLU A 317 35.04 -3.97 16.09
CA GLU A 317 35.85 -4.66 17.09
C GLU A 317 35.52 -6.16 17.15
N THR A 318 36.53 -7.00 17.40
CA THR A 318 36.37 -8.46 17.44
C THR A 318 35.33 -8.92 18.48
N ALA A 319 35.20 -8.20 19.60
CA ALA A 319 34.18 -8.49 20.61
C ALA A 319 32.76 -8.29 20.07
N VAL A 320 32.54 -7.20 19.32
CA VAL A 320 31.27 -6.89 18.65
C VAL A 320 30.95 -7.94 17.59
N VAL A 321 31.92 -8.29 16.74
CA VAL A 321 31.76 -9.32 15.72
C VAL A 321 31.36 -10.66 16.33
N LYS A 322 32.06 -11.11 17.38
CA LYS A 322 31.75 -12.37 18.06
C LYS A 322 30.35 -12.37 18.69
N ARG A 323 29.96 -11.26 19.32
CA ARG A 323 28.62 -11.08 19.90
C ARG A 323 27.54 -11.21 18.83
N ASP A 324 27.72 -10.50 17.71
CA ASP A 324 26.70 -10.38 16.67
C ASP A 324 26.62 -11.65 15.80
N LEU A 325 27.74 -12.31 15.50
CA LEU A 325 27.73 -13.68 14.95
C LEU A 325 27.05 -14.67 15.90
N GLY A 326 27.21 -14.50 17.21
CA GLY A 326 26.49 -15.26 18.23
C GLY A 326 24.98 -15.08 18.16
N LYS A 327 24.51 -13.83 18.01
CA LYS A 327 23.09 -13.51 17.81
C LYS A 327 22.53 -14.14 16.54
N ILE A 328 23.24 -14.00 15.40
CA ILE A 328 22.84 -14.61 14.13
C ILE A 328 22.72 -16.14 14.29
N SER A 329 23.77 -16.77 14.83
CA SER A 329 23.82 -18.21 15.04
C SER A 329 22.68 -18.70 15.95
N GLN A 330 22.32 -17.95 16.99
CA GLN A 330 21.18 -18.25 17.86
C GLN A 330 19.84 -18.18 17.10
N VAL A 331 19.62 -17.11 16.33
CA VAL A 331 18.35 -16.87 15.61
C VAL A 331 18.10 -17.95 14.56
N PHE A 332 19.14 -18.42 13.89
CA PHE A 332 19.04 -19.49 12.89
C PHE A 332 19.23 -20.90 13.47
N GLN A 333 19.28 -21.05 14.80
CA GLN A 333 19.39 -22.33 15.51
C GLN A 333 20.67 -23.13 15.18
N GLU A 334 21.76 -22.42 14.89
CA GLU A 334 23.07 -22.96 14.49
C GLU A 334 24.15 -22.73 15.55
N LYS A 335 23.75 -22.60 16.84
CA LYS A 335 24.66 -22.25 17.96
C LYS A 335 25.89 -23.16 18.08
N HIS A 336 25.75 -24.43 17.69
CA HIS A 336 26.85 -25.41 17.69
C HIS A 336 27.96 -25.06 16.69
N ASN A 337 27.66 -24.28 15.64
CA ASN A 337 28.62 -23.88 14.61
C ASN A 337 29.30 -22.54 14.91
N LEU A 338 28.97 -21.87 16.02
CA LEU A 338 29.51 -20.55 16.33
C LEU A 338 31.06 -20.50 16.37
N PRO A 339 31.78 -21.46 16.98
CA PRO A 339 33.25 -21.42 16.98
C PRO A 339 33.84 -21.51 15.56
N ALA A 340 33.27 -22.37 14.71
CA ALA A 340 33.69 -22.52 13.33
C ALA A 340 33.38 -21.26 12.52
N LEU A 341 32.20 -20.67 12.70
CA LEU A 341 31.79 -19.43 12.03
C LEU A 341 32.70 -18.25 12.38
N VAL A 342 33.03 -18.07 13.66
CA VAL A 342 33.93 -17.00 14.12
C VAL A 342 35.33 -17.18 13.53
N LYS A 343 35.84 -18.42 13.50
CA LYS A 343 37.14 -18.73 12.90
C LYS A 343 37.13 -18.43 11.40
N SER A 344 36.17 -18.99 10.65
CA SER A 344 36.01 -18.75 9.21
C SER A 344 35.88 -17.26 8.88
N PHE A 345 35.17 -16.50 9.71
CA PHE A 345 35.03 -15.06 9.54
C PHE A 345 36.39 -14.37 9.66
N ALA A 346 37.14 -14.65 10.73
CA ALA A 346 38.47 -14.05 10.97
C ALA A 346 39.47 -14.39 9.85
N ASP A 347 39.46 -15.64 9.37
CA ASP A 347 40.34 -16.11 8.30
C ASP A 347 40.06 -15.38 6.96
N CYS A 348 38.80 -15.04 6.70
CA CYS A 348 38.37 -14.42 5.44
C CYS A 348 38.33 -12.89 5.47
N GLU A 349 38.19 -12.26 6.65
CA GLU A 349 37.97 -10.82 6.83
C GLU A 349 39.05 -9.98 6.14
N TYR A 350 40.32 -10.31 6.34
CA TYR A 350 41.44 -9.58 5.73
C TYR A 350 41.38 -9.60 4.20
N THR A 351 41.06 -10.77 3.63
CA THR A 351 40.93 -10.92 2.18
C THR A 351 39.73 -10.12 1.65
N ALA A 352 38.61 -10.13 2.38
CA ALA A 352 37.43 -9.33 2.04
C ALA A 352 37.74 -7.84 2.07
N ALA A 353 38.41 -7.34 3.11
CA ALA A 353 38.84 -5.94 3.22
C ALA A 353 39.77 -5.53 2.06
N LYS A 354 40.73 -6.39 1.68
CA LYS A 354 41.61 -6.12 0.53
C LYS A 354 40.85 -6.09 -0.80
N ARG A 355 39.84 -6.94 -0.97
CA ARG A 355 39.00 -6.93 -2.19
C ARG A 355 38.06 -5.73 -2.23
N ARG A 356 37.58 -5.27 -1.08
CA ARG A 356 36.72 -4.08 -0.98
C ARG A 356 37.38 -2.82 -1.54
N GLN A 357 38.69 -2.67 -1.38
CA GLN A 357 39.48 -1.58 -1.98
C GLN A 357 39.44 -1.53 -3.51
N ARG A 358 39.05 -2.63 -4.17
CA ARG A 358 38.93 -2.73 -5.63
C ARG A 358 37.51 -2.50 -6.15
N ILE A 359 36.55 -2.36 -5.25
CA ILE A 359 35.13 -2.14 -5.59
C ILE A 359 34.85 -0.67 -5.38
N ALA A 360 34.26 -0.03 -6.38
CA ALA A 360 33.90 1.38 -6.31
C ALA A 360 32.81 1.63 -5.25
N ASP A 361 32.86 2.79 -4.60
CA ASP A 361 31.95 3.12 -3.49
C ASP A 361 30.51 3.39 -3.94
N ASP A 362 30.29 3.66 -5.23
CA ASP A 362 28.98 3.86 -5.85
C ASP A 362 28.26 2.54 -6.18
N GLU A 363 28.94 1.39 -6.05
CA GLU A 363 28.34 0.09 -6.27
C GLU A 363 27.36 -0.32 -5.16
N ASP A 364 26.24 -0.96 -5.54
CA ASP A 364 25.29 -1.51 -4.57
C ASP A 364 25.96 -2.54 -3.63
N PHE A 365 25.91 -2.27 -2.33
CA PHE A 365 26.42 -3.14 -1.24
C PHE A 365 27.87 -3.60 -1.46
N PRO A 366 28.84 -2.67 -1.49
CA PRO A 366 30.20 -2.96 -1.93
C PRO A 366 30.92 -3.93 -0.98
N ASP A 367 30.62 -3.86 0.33
CA ASP A 367 31.17 -4.77 1.34
C ASP A 367 30.70 -6.21 1.13
N LEU A 368 29.39 -6.41 0.91
CA LEU A 368 28.84 -7.74 0.64
C LEU A 368 29.37 -8.32 -0.67
N LYS A 369 29.61 -7.48 -1.70
CA LYS A 369 30.26 -7.90 -2.94
C LYS A 369 31.71 -8.34 -2.70
N ALA A 370 32.45 -7.65 -1.83
CA ALA A 370 33.81 -8.04 -1.45
C ALA A 370 33.82 -9.41 -0.74
N TRP A 371 32.87 -9.64 0.17
CA TRP A 371 32.67 -10.94 0.82
C TRP A 371 32.29 -12.04 -0.17
N VAL A 372 31.36 -11.78 -1.10
CA VAL A 372 30.98 -12.73 -2.16
C VAL A 372 32.15 -13.03 -3.08
N SER A 373 33.00 -12.05 -3.37
CA SER A 373 34.22 -12.29 -4.14
C SER A 373 35.13 -13.23 -3.36
N THR A 374 35.35 -12.95 -2.07
CA THR A 374 36.24 -13.71 -1.19
C THR A 374 35.83 -15.17 -1.04
N LEU A 375 34.54 -15.43 -0.82
CA LEU A 375 33.97 -16.77 -0.66
C LEU A 375 33.56 -17.36 -2.02
N GLN A 376 34.56 -17.59 -2.87
CA GLN A 376 34.42 -18.32 -4.14
C GLN A 376 35.44 -19.45 -4.20
N GLY A 377 35.10 -20.49 -4.99
CA GLY A 377 36.02 -21.60 -5.18
C GLY A 377 36.25 -22.38 -3.88
N ARG A 378 37.49 -22.82 -3.70
CA ARG A 378 37.98 -23.51 -2.49
C ARG A 378 37.65 -22.79 -1.18
N GLN A 379 37.72 -21.46 -1.15
CA GLN A 379 37.39 -20.69 0.06
C GLN A 379 35.92 -20.84 0.49
N ALA A 380 35.00 -21.01 -0.46
CA ALA A 380 33.61 -21.29 -0.16
C ALA A 380 33.42 -22.71 0.38
N ALA A 381 34.14 -23.69 -0.20
CA ALA A 381 34.10 -25.09 0.23
C ALA A 381 34.67 -25.28 1.64
N ASP A 382 35.74 -24.56 1.98
CA ASP A 382 36.41 -24.63 3.28
C ASP A 382 35.63 -23.89 4.39
N ASN A 383 34.72 -22.97 4.04
CA ASN A 383 33.99 -22.11 4.98
C ASN A 383 32.46 -22.15 4.80
N PRO A 384 31.80 -23.33 4.87
CA PRO A 384 30.39 -23.48 4.55
C PRO A 384 29.45 -22.69 5.47
N GLU A 385 29.80 -22.55 6.75
CA GLU A 385 28.99 -21.81 7.74
C GLU A 385 28.98 -20.31 7.47
N LEU A 386 30.14 -19.76 7.08
CA LEU A 386 30.25 -18.37 6.69
C LEU A 386 29.52 -18.10 5.37
N VAL A 387 29.56 -19.03 4.42
CA VAL A 387 28.80 -18.95 3.16
C VAL A 387 27.29 -18.90 3.43
N LYS A 388 26.76 -19.74 4.33
CA LYS A 388 25.34 -19.70 4.74
C LYS A 388 24.99 -18.36 5.37
N CYS A 389 25.84 -17.86 6.28
CA CYS A 389 25.64 -16.58 6.93
C CYS A 389 25.66 -15.41 5.94
N LEU A 390 26.64 -15.39 5.02
CA LEU A 390 26.72 -14.39 3.95
C LEU A 390 25.53 -14.47 3.00
N ALA A 391 25.08 -15.67 2.65
CA ALA A 391 23.90 -15.86 1.82
C ALA A 391 22.65 -15.23 2.44
N ARG A 392 22.48 -15.33 3.77
CA ARG A 392 21.40 -14.66 4.51
C ARG A 392 21.56 -13.15 4.49
N ALA A 393 22.77 -12.64 4.69
CA ALA A 393 23.06 -11.21 4.63
C ALA A 393 22.69 -10.62 3.25
N LEU A 394 23.10 -11.29 2.16
CA LEU A 394 22.75 -10.91 0.78
C LEU A 394 21.25 -10.94 0.53
N CYS A 395 20.57 -11.93 1.10
CA CYS A 395 19.14 -12.10 0.93
C CYS A 395 18.34 -11.00 1.63
N LEU A 396 18.81 -10.54 2.79
CA LEU A 396 18.20 -9.45 3.56
C LEU A 396 18.53 -8.07 2.96
N SER A 397 19.78 -7.83 2.55
CA SER A 397 20.19 -6.54 1.97
C SER A 397 19.47 -6.24 0.66
N GLN A 398 19.17 -7.27 -0.13
CA GLN A 398 18.43 -7.12 -1.39
C GLN A 398 16.91 -7.25 -1.24
N ALA A 399 16.40 -7.59 -0.04
CA ALA A 399 14.97 -7.61 0.26
C ALA A 399 14.43 -6.20 0.47
N SER A 400 14.40 -5.40 -0.59
CA SER A 400 13.91 -4.02 -0.53
C SER A 400 12.39 -3.96 -0.70
N THR A 401 11.71 -3.27 0.23
CA THR A 401 10.29 -2.88 0.09
C THR A 401 10.11 -1.79 -0.96
N SER A 402 11.07 -0.88 -1.13
CA SER A 402 10.99 0.19 -2.14
C SER A 402 10.99 -0.35 -3.57
N ALA A 403 11.63 -1.50 -3.81
CA ALA A 403 11.52 -2.20 -5.08
C ALA A 403 10.09 -2.74 -5.32
N CYS A 404 9.44 -3.28 -4.29
CA CYS A 404 8.03 -3.65 -4.34
C CYS A 404 7.16 -2.40 -4.60
N GLU A 405 7.39 -1.30 -3.89
CA GLU A 405 6.65 -0.03 -4.07
C GLU A 405 6.79 0.53 -5.48
N ARG A 406 7.98 0.48 -6.08
CA ARG A 406 8.20 0.89 -7.48
C ARG A 406 7.43 0.00 -8.46
N ASP A 407 7.47 -1.31 -8.25
CA ASP A 407 6.65 -2.25 -9.01
C ASP A 407 5.16 -1.91 -8.85
N PHE A 408 4.71 -1.59 -7.63
CA PHE A 408 3.36 -1.12 -7.32
C PHE A 408 2.99 0.18 -8.04
N GLY A 409 3.85 1.19 -8.00
CA GLY A 409 3.65 2.48 -8.67
C GLY A 409 3.49 2.29 -10.17
N ASN A 410 4.34 1.46 -10.78
CA ASN A 410 4.23 1.06 -12.19
C ASN A 410 2.88 0.39 -12.47
N ILE A 411 2.46 -0.55 -11.63
CA ILE A 411 1.17 -1.27 -11.75
C ILE A 411 -0.01 -0.31 -11.67
N LEU A 412 -0.02 0.57 -10.67
CA LEU A 412 -1.07 1.56 -10.50
C LEU A 412 -1.08 2.50 -11.72
N GLY A 413 0.07 2.94 -12.21
CA GLY A 413 0.19 3.75 -13.43
C GLY A 413 -0.40 3.06 -14.67
N THR A 414 0.02 1.82 -14.94
CA THR A 414 -0.44 1.06 -16.12
C THR A 414 -1.93 0.70 -16.05
N PHE A 415 -2.48 0.51 -14.84
CA PHE A 415 -3.81 -0.07 -14.67
C PHE A 415 -4.87 0.83 -14.02
N ARG A 416 -4.54 2.06 -13.59
CA ARG A 416 -5.52 3.08 -13.17
C ARG A 416 -6.55 3.37 -14.28
N LYS A 417 -6.19 3.14 -15.55
CA LYS A 417 -7.04 3.52 -16.67
C LYS A 417 -8.19 2.56 -17.00
N ARG A 418 -8.17 1.24 -16.67
CA ARG A 418 -9.27 0.30 -17.07
C ARG A 418 -9.42 -0.98 -16.19
N GLY A 419 -10.65 -1.52 -16.17
CA GLY A 419 -11.08 -2.75 -15.50
C GLY A 419 -10.53 -4.08 -16.06
N ALA A 420 -9.22 -4.15 -16.34
CA ALA A 420 -8.58 -5.40 -16.75
C ALA A 420 -8.58 -6.43 -15.60
N ASN A 421 -8.58 -7.72 -15.95
CA ASN A 421 -8.58 -8.83 -15.00
C ASN A 421 -7.34 -8.82 -14.11
N PRO A 422 -7.48 -8.91 -12.77
CA PRO A 422 -6.37 -9.08 -11.84
C PRO A 422 -5.31 -10.10 -12.28
N LEU A 423 -5.71 -11.24 -12.83
CA LEU A 423 -4.77 -12.29 -13.27
C LEU A 423 -3.92 -11.85 -14.47
N LEU A 424 -4.50 -11.13 -15.43
CA LEU A 424 -3.73 -10.60 -16.57
C LEU A 424 -2.79 -9.48 -16.13
N LYS A 425 -3.21 -8.67 -15.15
CA LYS A 425 -2.33 -7.67 -14.53
C LYS A 425 -1.15 -8.35 -13.87
N GLU A 426 -1.41 -9.38 -13.05
CA GLU A 426 -0.39 -10.17 -12.39
C GLU A 426 0.62 -10.79 -13.37
N MET A 427 0.15 -11.42 -14.45
CA MET A 427 1.04 -11.99 -15.47
C MET A 427 1.90 -10.92 -16.14
N HIS A 428 1.28 -9.80 -16.54
CA HIS A 428 1.98 -8.70 -17.19
C HIS A 428 3.10 -8.17 -16.32
N VAL A 429 2.81 -7.91 -15.05
CA VAL A 429 3.77 -7.39 -14.06
C VAL A 429 4.90 -8.35 -13.84
N ARG A 430 4.57 -9.65 -13.66
CA ARG A 430 5.62 -10.66 -13.45
C ARG A 430 6.57 -10.69 -14.64
N ILE A 431 6.05 -10.63 -15.86
CA ILE A 431 6.86 -10.61 -17.08
C ILE A 431 7.72 -9.33 -17.15
N THR A 432 7.12 -8.15 -17.04
CA THR A 432 7.85 -6.89 -17.22
C THR A 432 8.86 -6.65 -16.10
N SER A 433 8.50 -6.89 -14.84
CA SER A 433 9.44 -6.75 -13.71
C SER A 433 10.57 -7.79 -13.81
N PHE A 434 10.29 -9.05 -14.17
CA PHE A 434 11.34 -10.05 -14.34
C PHE A 434 12.32 -9.69 -15.47
N LEU A 435 11.82 -9.25 -16.62
CA LEU A 435 12.67 -8.83 -17.74
C LEU A 435 13.52 -7.59 -17.42
N LYS A 436 12.99 -6.64 -16.64
CA LYS A 436 13.76 -5.47 -16.18
C LYS A 436 14.88 -5.86 -15.22
N MET A 437 14.64 -6.84 -14.35
CA MET A 437 15.64 -7.31 -13.39
C MET A 437 16.71 -8.18 -14.05
N GLU A 438 16.33 -8.97 -15.06
CA GLU A 438 17.19 -9.97 -15.68
C GLU A 438 17.14 -9.85 -17.22
N PRO A 439 17.66 -8.76 -17.81
CA PRO A 439 17.52 -8.48 -19.24
C PRO A 439 18.08 -9.59 -20.14
N GLY A 440 19.15 -10.26 -19.70
CA GLY A 440 19.77 -11.38 -20.42
C GLY A 440 18.95 -12.68 -20.43
N GLN A 441 17.89 -12.81 -19.63
CA GLN A 441 17.11 -14.06 -19.53
C GLN A 441 15.99 -14.19 -20.57
N SER A 442 15.80 -13.18 -21.43
CA SER A 442 14.73 -13.15 -22.44
C SER A 442 14.72 -14.41 -23.33
N SER A 443 15.89 -14.83 -23.82
CA SER A 443 16.02 -16.01 -24.69
C SER A 443 15.62 -17.31 -23.98
N GLU A 444 15.99 -17.47 -22.72
CA GLU A 444 15.65 -18.66 -21.93
C GLU A 444 14.14 -18.71 -21.62
N ILE A 445 13.53 -17.56 -21.31
CA ILE A 445 12.08 -17.45 -21.12
C ILE A 445 11.36 -17.86 -22.41
N ILE A 446 11.81 -17.37 -23.58
CA ILE A 446 11.22 -17.68 -24.87
C ILE A 446 11.32 -19.18 -25.16
N ARG A 447 12.52 -19.75 -25.03
CA ARG A 447 12.77 -21.18 -25.25
C ARG A 447 11.84 -22.03 -24.39
N ARG A 448 11.71 -21.69 -23.10
CA ARG A 448 10.85 -22.42 -22.17
C ARG A 448 9.36 -22.19 -22.46
N ALA A 449 8.96 -20.97 -22.81
CA ALA A 449 7.59 -20.65 -23.19
C ALA A 449 7.14 -21.40 -24.46
N GLN A 450 8.03 -21.56 -25.44
CA GLN A 450 7.79 -22.38 -26.63
C GLN A 450 7.60 -23.85 -26.28
N GLN A 451 8.41 -24.39 -25.36
CA GLN A 451 8.22 -25.76 -24.87
C GLN A 451 6.85 -25.92 -24.17
N ILE A 452 6.49 -25.00 -23.28
CA ILE A 452 5.18 -25.00 -22.60
C ILE A 452 4.04 -24.90 -23.62
N TRP A 453 4.23 -24.10 -24.68
CA TRP A 453 3.25 -24.00 -25.76
C TRP A 453 3.06 -25.33 -26.48
N LYS A 454 4.17 -26.00 -26.85
CA LYS A 454 4.13 -27.30 -27.53
C LYS A 454 3.41 -28.34 -26.66
N GLU A 455 3.72 -28.38 -25.36
CA GLU A 455 3.10 -29.30 -24.39
C GLU A 455 1.60 -29.01 -24.20
N GLY A 456 1.19 -27.74 -24.14
CA GLY A 456 -0.18 -27.36 -23.76
C GLY A 456 -1.15 -27.09 -24.90
N PHE A 457 -0.66 -26.73 -26.10
CA PHE A 457 -1.48 -26.35 -27.24
C PHE A 457 -1.25 -27.19 -28.50
N ASN A 458 -0.11 -27.88 -28.62
CA ASN A 458 0.23 -28.69 -29.80
C ASN A 458 0.20 -30.20 -29.56
N SER A 459 -0.14 -30.66 -28.34
CA SER A 459 -0.45 -32.08 -28.15
C SER A 459 -1.56 -32.43 -29.13
N GLU A 460 -1.25 -33.22 -30.15
CA GLU A 460 -2.22 -33.77 -31.09
C GLU A 460 -3.39 -34.25 -30.24
N ARG A 461 -4.57 -33.65 -30.45
CA ARG A 461 -5.77 -34.16 -29.81
C ARG A 461 -5.94 -35.55 -30.41
N LYS A 462 -5.47 -36.60 -29.72
CA LYS A 462 -5.80 -37.98 -30.05
C LYS A 462 -7.32 -38.04 -30.04
N SER A 463 -7.91 -37.95 -31.23
CA SER A 463 -9.34 -38.01 -31.46
C SER A 463 -9.78 -39.43 -31.15
N GLY A 464 -9.98 -39.74 -29.88
CA GLY A 464 -10.37 -41.09 -29.46
C GLY A 464 -10.10 -41.45 -28.01
N SER A 465 -9.13 -40.85 -27.31
CA SER A 465 -8.92 -41.22 -25.91
C SER A 465 -9.96 -40.56 -25.01
N GLN A 466 -10.85 -41.36 -24.43
CA GLN A 466 -11.60 -40.98 -23.24
C GLN A 466 -10.65 -40.30 -22.24
N ARG A 467 -11.10 -39.22 -21.59
CA ARG A 467 -10.30 -38.39 -20.68
C ARG A 467 -9.79 -39.20 -19.47
N GLY A 468 -8.70 -39.92 -19.65
CA GLY A 468 -7.83 -40.41 -18.59
C GLY A 468 -6.62 -39.49 -18.52
N GLY A 469 -6.44 -38.78 -17.41
CA GLY A 469 -5.17 -38.10 -17.12
C GLY A 469 -5.26 -36.62 -16.71
N ASN A 470 -5.25 -36.40 -15.40
CA ASN A 470 -4.45 -35.38 -14.71
C ASN A 470 -4.62 -33.89 -15.00
N PHE A 471 -5.72 -33.47 -15.60
CA PHE A 471 -6.15 -32.07 -15.55
C PHE A 471 -7.44 -31.98 -14.74
N VAL A 472 -7.41 -31.24 -13.62
CA VAL A 472 -8.59 -31.00 -12.76
C VAL A 472 -9.58 -30.13 -13.54
N SER A 473 -10.35 -30.80 -14.38
CA SER A 473 -11.48 -30.20 -15.10
C SER A 473 -12.57 -29.86 -14.07
N GLY A 474 -13.15 -28.67 -14.18
CA GLY A 474 -14.23 -28.19 -13.30
C GLY A 474 -15.45 -29.12 -13.22
N THR A 475 -15.53 -30.14 -14.07
CA THR A 475 -16.48 -31.25 -14.01
C THR A 475 -16.36 -32.11 -12.76
N ALA A 476 -15.16 -32.33 -12.20
CA ALA A 476 -15.01 -33.04 -10.92
C ALA A 476 -15.54 -32.20 -9.74
N LEU A 477 -15.37 -30.88 -9.81
CA LEU A 477 -15.95 -29.94 -8.85
C LEU A 477 -17.47 -29.83 -8.99
N ALA A 478 -18.01 -29.93 -10.20
CA ALA A 478 -19.44 -29.94 -10.44
C ALA A 478 -20.10 -31.22 -9.89
N ARG A 479 -19.48 -32.39 -10.07
CA ARG A 479 -19.96 -33.64 -9.47
C ARG A 479 -19.85 -33.63 -7.94
N LYS A 480 -18.75 -33.10 -7.37
CA LYS A 480 -18.66 -32.90 -5.91
C LYS A 480 -19.68 -31.90 -5.35
N ARG A 481 -20.10 -30.90 -6.13
CA ARG A 481 -21.18 -29.97 -5.75
C ARG A 481 -22.58 -30.58 -5.86
N GLN A 482 -22.77 -31.57 -6.75
CA GLN A 482 -24.01 -32.33 -6.86
C GLN A 482 -24.12 -33.43 -5.79
N ALA A 483 -22.99 -33.93 -5.28
CA ALA A 483 -22.94 -34.92 -4.20
C ALA A 483 -22.85 -34.32 -2.79
N ALA A 484 -22.70 -33.00 -2.66
CA ALA A 484 -22.68 -32.33 -1.37
C ALA A 484 -24.11 -32.05 -0.90
N ASP A 485 -24.42 -32.44 0.33
CA ASP A 485 -25.70 -32.19 0.99
C ASP A 485 -26.10 -30.71 0.84
N PRO A 486 -27.27 -30.40 0.23
CA PRO A 486 -27.74 -29.02 0.08
C PRO A 486 -27.81 -28.26 1.42
N ASN A 487 -27.92 -28.97 2.56
CA ASN A 487 -27.91 -28.40 3.89
C ASN A 487 -26.53 -27.93 4.40
N GLN A 488 -25.43 -28.27 3.73
CA GLN A 488 -24.07 -27.81 4.07
C GLN A 488 -23.59 -26.64 3.19
N SER A 489 -24.41 -26.14 2.27
CA SER A 489 -24.03 -24.97 1.46
C SER A 489 -24.01 -23.70 2.32
N GLN A 490 -23.03 -22.82 2.09
CA GLN A 490 -22.92 -21.52 2.77
C GLN A 490 -24.23 -20.71 2.65
N SER A 491 -24.93 -20.81 1.52
CA SER A 491 -26.22 -20.18 1.29
C SER A 491 -27.31 -20.74 2.20
N ALA A 492 -27.35 -22.06 2.41
CA ALA A 492 -28.27 -22.70 3.35
C ALA A 492 -27.95 -22.32 4.80
N TRP A 493 -26.66 -22.22 5.17
CA TRP A 493 -26.22 -21.75 6.48
C TRP A 493 -26.64 -20.28 6.73
N VAL A 494 -26.43 -19.38 5.76
CA VAL A 494 -26.86 -17.97 5.87
C VAL A 494 -28.38 -17.87 6.00
N LYS A 495 -29.15 -18.67 5.25
CA LYS A 495 -30.62 -18.69 5.33
C LYS A 495 -31.10 -19.18 6.69
N ARG A 496 -30.46 -20.21 7.24
CA ARG A 496 -30.76 -20.75 8.58
C ARG A 496 -30.45 -19.72 9.67
N ARG A 497 -29.29 -19.06 9.60
CA ARG A 497 -28.91 -18.03 10.57
C ARG A 497 -29.82 -16.81 10.55
N ARG A 498 -30.32 -16.40 9.39
CA ARG A 498 -31.31 -15.31 9.29
C ARG A 498 -32.63 -15.69 9.96
N LEU A 499 -33.12 -16.91 9.72
CA LEU A 499 -34.32 -17.42 10.39
C LEU A 499 -34.14 -17.56 11.90
N GLU A 500 -32.94 -17.92 12.36
CA GLU A 500 -32.60 -18.07 13.78
C GLU A 500 -32.48 -16.71 14.48
N VAL A 501 -31.86 -15.72 13.81
CA VAL A 501 -31.86 -14.33 14.27
C VAL A 501 -33.28 -13.79 14.34
N ASP A 502 -34.09 -13.95 13.29
CA ASP A 502 -35.50 -13.53 13.30
C ASP A 502 -36.31 -14.20 14.42
N ARG A 503 -36.00 -15.45 14.77
CA ARG A 503 -36.61 -16.19 15.89
C ARG A 503 -36.21 -15.60 17.24
N VAL A 504 -34.96 -15.17 17.40
CA VAL A 504 -34.47 -14.52 18.62
C VAL A 504 -35.06 -13.11 18.78
N THR A 505 -35.17 -12.34 17.70
CA THR A 505 -35.83 -11.01 17.75
C THR A 505 -37.34 -11.10 18.00
N SER A 506 -38.01 -12.15 17.51
CA SER A 506 -39.44 -12.37 17.78
C SER A 506 -39.71 -12.95 19.17
N LEU A 507 -38.77 -13.67 19.78
CA LEU A 507 -38.85 -14.10 21.18
C LEU A 507 -38.52 -12.95 22.15
N SER A 508 -37.63 -12.02 21.77
CA SER A 508 -37.26 -10.87 22.60
C SER A 508 -38.34 -9.77 22.67
N SER A 509 -39.40 -9.86 21.86
CA SER A 509 -40.53 -8.91 21.85
C SER A 509 -41.75 -9.40 22.64
N ALA A 510 -41.70 -10.62 23.22
CA ALA A 510 -42.81 -11.23 23.95
C ALA A 510 -42.61 -11.24 25.49
N GLY A 511 -41.54 -10.65 26.01
CA GLY A 511 -41.25 -10.73 27.45
C GLY A 511 -40.27 -9.69 27.95
N HIS A 512 -40.64 -8.41 27.90
CA HIS A 512 -40.16 -7.41 28.85
C HIS A 512 -41.21 -6.31 29.03
N GLN A 513 -41.89 -6.33 30.17
CA GLN A 513 -42.46 -5.12 30.77
C GLN A 513 -41.28 -4.29 31.26
N GLU A 514 -40.88 -3.28 30.48
CA GLU A 514 -40.04 -2.20 30.99
C GLU A 514 -40.94 -1.08 31.51
N HIS A 515 -40.78 -0.82 32.80
CA HIS A 515 -41.12 0.44 33.43
C HIS A 515 -40.14 1.49 32.86
N GLU A 516 -40.54 2.25 31.84
CA GLU A 516 -39.80 3.44 31.41
C GLU A 516 -40.10 4.60 32.38
N ASP A 517 -39.08 5.13 33.05
CA ASP A 517 -39.17 6.41 33.76
C ASP A 517 -39.23 7.57 32.74
N PRO A 518 -40.33 8.35 32.67
CA PRO A 518 -40.55 9.33 31.60
C PRO A 518 -39.77 10.65 31.74
N ILE A 519 -38.95 10.80 32.77
CA ILE A 519 -38.36 12.11 33.15
C ILE A 519 -37.11 12.44 32.31
N LEU A 520 -36.22 11.47 32.05
CA LEU A 520 -34.94 11.69 31.34
C LEU A 520 -35.12 11.99 29.84
N CYS A 521 -36.17 11.48 29.20
CA CYS A 521 -36.43 11.71 27.77
C CYS A 521 -37.02 13.10 27.49
N LYS A 522 -37.69 13.71 28.46
CA LYS A 522 -38.30 15.03 28.33
C LYS A 522 -37.27 16.14 28.47
N GLU A 523 -36.36 16.04 29.44
CA GLU A 523 -35.30 17.04 29.66
C GLU A 523 -34.32 17.12 28.48
N ALA A 524 -33.97 15.99 27.88
CA ALA A 524 -33.14 15.95 26.67
C ALA A 524 -33.84 16.61 25.47
N LYS A 525 -35.15 16.38 25.30
CA LYS A 525 -35.94 17.01 24.24
C LYS A 525 -36.10 18.51 24.46
N ASP A 526 -36.27 18.95 25.71
CA ASP A 526 -36.38 20.36 26.07
C ASP A 526 -35.04 21.10 25.93
N ALA A 527 -33.92 20.45 26.22
CA ALA A 527 -32.58 20.99 25.96
C ALA A 527 -32.31 21.18 24.46
N ILE A 528 -32.67 20.21 23.62
CA ILE A 528 -32.56 20.31 22.16
C ILE A 528 -33.44 21.45 21.63
N LYS A 529 -34.67 21.57 22.14
CA LYS A 529 -35.59 22.64 21.74
C LYS A 529 -35.09 24.02 22.17
N LYS A 530 -34.48 24.14 23.36
CA LYS A 530 -33.81 25.37 23.82
C LYS A 530 -32.67 25.79 22.88
N ILE A 531 -31.81 24.85 22.49
CA ILE A 531 -30.68 25.13 21.57
C ILE A 531 -31.20 25.57 20.19
N GLN A 532 -32.22 24.90 19.66
CA GLN A 532 -32.84 25.28 18.38
C GLN A 532 -33.46 26.69 18.42
N ASN A 533 -34.10 27.07 19.53
CA ASN A 533 -34.66 28.40 19.71
C ASN A 533 -33.58 29.49 19.79
N VAL A 534 -32.45 29.23 20.46
CA VAL A 534 -31.31 30.17 20.54
C VAL A 534 -30.68 30.38 19.16
N VAL A 535 -30.50 29.32 18.39
CA VAL A 535 -29.95 29.40 17.01
C VAL A 535 -30.90 30.17 16.09
N THR A 536 -32.21 29.94 16.21
CA THR A 536 -33.21 30.63 15.39
C THR A 536 -33.29 32.11 15.76
N LYS A 537 -33.22 32.45 17.05
CA LYS A 537 -33.19 33.83 17.55
C LYS A 537 -31.95 34.59 17.07
N ARG A 538 -30.75 34.00 17.19
CA ARG A 538 -29.50 34.62 16.69
C ARG A 538 -29.49 34.81 15.17
N ARG A 539 -30.13 33.90 14.42
CA ARG A 539 -30.28 34.02 12.97
C ARG A 539 -31.23 35.16 12.59
N PHE A 540 -32.29 35.36 13.35
CA PHE A 540 -33.22 36.48 13.19
C PHE A 540 -32.57 37.83 13.56
N GLU A 541 -31.83 37.88 14.67
CA GLU A 541 -31.06 39.05 15.10
C GLU A 541 -29.99 39.43 14.07
N ALA A 542 -29.27 38.45 13.50
CA ALA A 542 -28.29 38.68 12.43
C ALA A 542 -28.94 39.18 11.11
N GLN A 543 -30.19 38.81 10.84
CA GLN A 543 -30.96 39.35 9.71
C GLN A 543 -31.47 40.77 9.98
N GLN A 544 -31.87 41.10 11.20
CA GLN A 544 -32.27 42.47 11.56
C GLN A 544 -31.08 43.44 11.63
N MET A 545 -29.89 42.96 12.01
CA MET A 545 -28.66 43.78 12.01
C MET A 545 -28.03 43.96 10.63
N GLY A 546 -28.67 43.49 9.54
CA GLY A 546 -28.19 43.73 8.17
C GLY A 546 -26.91 42.98 7.77
N ILE A 547 -26.44 42.03 8.58
CA ILE A 547 -25.17 41.31 8.35
C ILE A 547 -25.30 40.28 7.21
N LEU A 548 -26.53 39.88 6.85
CA LEU A 548 -26.82 38.97 5.74
C LEU A 548 -27.55 39.71 4.61
N GLN A 549 -26.81 40.27 3.65
CA GLN A 549 -27.40 40.77 2.41
C GLN A 549 -27.85 39.61 1.50
N LYS A 550 -29.10 39.71 1.01
CA LYS A 550 -29.65 38.86 -0.04
C LYS A 550 -28.94 39.16 -1.37
N HIS A 551 -27.93 38.38 -1.71
CA HIS A 551 -27.55 38.16 -3.10
C HIS A 551 -27.80 36.70 -3.44
N GLU A 552 -28.82 36.44 -4.25
CA GLU A 552 -28.80 35.29 -5.15
C GLU A 552 -27.78 35.58 -6.25
N PRO A 553 -26.91 34.63 -6.59
CA PRO A 553 -26.38 34.62 -7.93
C PRO A 553 -26.69 33.28 -8.60
N THR A 554 -27.47 33.39 -9.66
CA THR A 554 -27.50 32.45 -10.77
C THR A 554 -26.08 32.32 -11.34
N PHE A 555 -25.45 31.16 -11.27
CA PHE A 555 -24.23 30.88 -12.06
C PHE A 555 -24.29 29.51 -12.72
N LEU A 556 -24.14 29.55 -14.05
CA LEU A 556 -23.90 28.42 -14.93
C LEU A 556 -22.56 27.75 -14.63
N TRP A 557 -22.53 26.44 -14.87
CA TRP A 557 -21.34 25.60 -14.79
C TRP A 557 -20.38 25.81 -15.96
N THR A 558 -19.08 25.91 -15.68
CA THR A 558 -18.03 25.43 -16.59
C THR A 558 -16.96 24.65 -15.82
N THR A 559 -16.52 23.56 -16.45
CA THR A 559 -15.54 22.60 -15.90
C THR A 559 -14.11 23.07 -16.14
N ASN A 560 -13.28 22.82 -15.14
CA ASN A 560 -11.90 23.24 -14.99
C ASN A 560 -10.95 22.72 -16.11
N THR A 561 -10.64 23.56 -17.11
CA THR A 561 -9.51 23.36 -18.03
C THR A 561 -8.82 24.63 -18.58
N ASP A 562 -9.24 25.86 -18.26
CA ASP A 562 -8.70 27.08 -18.94
C ASP A 562 -8.15 28.17 -17.98
N VAL A 563 -7.12 27.85 -17.18
CA VAL A 563 -6.39 28.86 -16.35
C VAL A 563 -5.06 29.28 -17.00
N LYS A 564 -4.99 29.36 -18.33
CA LYS A 564 -3.76 29.83 -19.02
C LYS A 564 -3.96 31.02 -19.97
N LYS A 565 -5.13 31.65 -20.00
CA LYS A 565 -5.39 32.78 -20.92
C LYS A 565 -5.83 34.11 -20.29
N ASP A 566 -6.15 34.17 -19.00
CA ASP A 566 -6.68 35.41 -18.40
C ASP A 566 -5.68 36.20 -17.54
N VAL A 567 -4.37 35.95 -17.67
CA VAL A 567 -3.32 36.76 -17.01
C VAL A 567 -2.86 37.94 -17.88
N ALA A 568 -3.47 38.18 -19.06
CA ALA A 568 -3.02 39.21 -20.00
C ALA A 568 -3.87 40.49 -20.08
N MET A 569 -4.95 40.63 -19.30
CA MET A 569 -5.74 41.87 -19.30
C MET A 569 -6.22 42.21 -17.89
N MET A 570 -5.38 42.90 -17.12
CA MET A 570 -5.77 43.94 -16.16
C MET A 570 -4.51 44.43 -15.42
N GLY A 571 -3.78 45.33 -16.08
CA GLY A 571 -2.88 46.25 -15.41
C GLY A 571 -3.54 47.62 -15.36
N ALA A 572 -3.56 48.24 -14.17
CA ALA A 572 -3.35 49.67 -13.91
C ALA A 572 -4.04 50.12 -12.60
N HIS A 573 -3.25 50.26 -11.54
CA HIS A 573 -3.12 51.45 -10.67
C HIS A 573 -2.78 51.12 -9.19
N ILE A 574 -1.53 51.43 -8.84
CA ILE A 574 -1.03 52.10 -7.60
C ILE A 574 -1.18 51.33 -6.27
N VAL A 575 -0.14 50.59 -5.83
CA VAL A 575 0.91 50.91 -4.79
C VAL A 575 0.38 50.62 -3.36
N GLU A 576 0.98 49.81 -2.49
CA GLU A 576 2.38 49.74 -2.02
C GLU A 576 2.66 48.45 -1.21
N SER A 577 3.85 47.83 -1.42
CA SER A 577 4.59 46.83 -0.59
C SER A 577 3.80 45.67 0.06
N TRP A 578 4.09 44.39 -0.20
CA TRP A 578 5.28 43.64 0.22
C TRP A 578 5.59 42.54 -0.80
N GLN A 579 6.89 42.31 -1.08
CA GLN A 579 7.39 41.33 -2.04
C GLN A 579 7.43 39.90 -1.46
N GLU A 580 7.05 38.95 -2.31
CA GLU A 580 7.03 37.52 -2.07
C GLU A 580 8.44 36.94 -1.89
N ALA A 581 8.68 36.25 -0.76
CA ALA A 581 9.84 35.38 -0.61
C ALA A 581 9.51 34.00 -1.21
N THR A 582 10.24 33.59 -2.25
CA THR A 582 10.21 32.22 -2.76
C THR A 582 11.23 31.38 -2.01
N CYS A 583 10.75 30.50 -1.13
CA CYS A 583 11.60 29.54 -0.40
C CYS A 583 11.80 28.28 -1.25
N HIS A 584 13.05 27.94 -1.55
CA HIS A 584 13.41 26.64 -2.10
C HIS A 584 13.96 25.75 -0.98
N VAL A 585 13.18 24.75 -0.58
CA VAL A 585 13.64 23.69 0.32
C VAL A 585 14.40 22.67 -0.53
N VAL A 586 15.71 22.54 -0.29
CA VAL A 586 16.52 21.44 -0.82
C VAL A 586 16.62 20.41 0.30
N ASP A 587 15.84 19.34 0.22
CA ASP A 587 15.93 18.23 1.15
C ASP A 587 17.25 17.49 0.95
N ASN A 588 18.17 17.63 1.91
CA ASN A 588 19.30 16.72 2.04
C ASN A 588 19.29 16.17 3.47
N PHE A 589 18.95 14.89 3.60
CA PHE A 589 18.96 14.18 4.88
C PHE A 589 20.41 13.90 5.29
N ALA A 590 20.91 14.59 6.32
CA ALA A 590 22.17 14.25 6.96
C ALA A 590 21.98 13.14 8.01
N ALA A 591 22.97 12.25 8.14
CA ALA A 591 23.00 11.17 9.12
C ALA A 591 23.28 11.68 10.56
N PRO A 592 23.03 10.87 11.61
CA PRO A 592 23.19 11.28 13.00
C PRO A 592 24.64 11.68 13.31
N GLY A 593 24.85 12.93 13.73
CA GLY A 593 26.16 13.45 14.17
C GLY A 593 26.79 14.52 13.27
N GLN A 594 26.19 14.89 12.13
CA GLN A 594 26.63 16.06 11.36
C GLN A 594 25.73 17.28 11.61
N ARG A 595 26.33 18.47 11.75
CA ARG A 595 25.62 19.75 11.89
C ARG A 595 25.11 20.22 10.53
N VAL A 596 23.84 20.63 10.50
CA VAL A 596 23.20 21.22 9.30
C VAL A 596 23.50 22.71 9.28
N SER A 597 24.03 23.21 8.16
CA SER A 597 24.16 24.65 7.90
C SER A 597 23.06 25.06 6.92
N TRP A 598 22.34 26.13 7.23
CA TRP A 598 21.33 26.71 6.33
C TRP A 598 21.93 27.91 5.62
N ALA A 599 21.64 28.07 4.33
CA ALA A 599 21.97 29.27 3.58
C ALA A 599 20.71 29.78 2.87
N ALA A 600 20.43 31.07 3.02
CA ALA A 600 19.38 31.76 2.28
C ALA A 600 20.02 32.80 1.35
N LYS A 601 19.53 32.87 0.11
CA LYS A 601 19.97 33.86 -0.87
C LYS A 601 18.91 34.95 -0.96
N LEU A 602 19.27 36.18 -0.60
CA LEU A 602 18.42 37.34 -0.75
C LEU A 602 19.12 38.33 -1.70
N SER A 603 18.44 38.73 -2.77
CA SER A 603 18.84 39.82 -3.67
C SER A 603 20.32 39.87 -4.06
N GLY A 604 20.88 38.72 -4.46
CA GLY A 604 22.23 38.63 -5.01
C GLY A 604 23.37 38.45 -4.00
N HIS A 605 23.11 38.46 -2.68
CA HIS A 605 24.13 38.19 -1.65
C HIS A 605 23.84 36.89 -0.88
N LEU A 606 24.91 36.16 -0.54
CA LEU A 606 24.87 34.93 0.24
C LEU A 606 25.08 35.28 1.71
N ILE A 607 24.10 35.01 2.57
CA ILE A 607 24.24 35.18 4.01
C ILE A 607 24.37 33.80 4.65
N VAL A 608 25.51 33.56 5.30
CA VAL A 608 25.78 32.36 6.10
C VAL A 608 25.78 32.78 7.56
N THR A 609 24.89 32.23 8.37
CA THR A 609 24.93 32.45 9.83
C THR A 609 25.89 31.43 10.45
N LYS A 610 26.82 31.93 11.29
CA LYS A 610 27.79 31.11 12.05
C LYS A 610 27.47 31.26 13.54
N ASP A 611 27.45 30.13 14.25
CA ASP A 611 27.15 30.00 15.68
C ASP A 611 27.92 30.99 16.58
N LEU A 612 27.24 31.57 17.56
CA LEU A 612 27.82 32.26 18.71
C LEU A 612 27.78 31.33 19.93
N ALA A 613 28.95 30.92 20.43
CA ALA A 613 29.15 30.60 21.84
C ALA A 613 30.63 30.76 22.25
N GLN A 614 30.81 31.47 23.38
CA GLN A 614 32.01 31.65 24.24
C GLN A 614 32.99 32.80 23.89
N GLY A 615 33.16 33.74 24.84
CA GLY A 615 34.09 34.91 24.81
C GLY A 615 35.58 34.53 24.96
N PRO A 616 36.56 35.45 25.26
CA PRO A 616 36.49 36.74 25.97
C PRO A 616 37.21 37.96 25.29
N TRP A 617 36.90 39.18 25.76
CA TRP A 617 37.74 40.41 25.84
C TRP A 617 38.33 41.11 24.57
N ILE A 618 38.20 42.46 24.62
CA ILE A 618 39.09 43.54 24.12
C ILE A 618 38.74 44.35 22.84
N GLN A 619 38.34 45.61 23.14
CA GLN A 619 38.72 46.93 22.59
C GLN A 619 38.14 47.52 21.28
N ASN A 620 37.50 48.68 21.49
CA ASN A 620 37.63 49.97 20.79
C ASN A 620 37.78 49.99 19.26
N LEU A 621 36.82 50.63 18.57
CA LEU A 621 37.02 51.93 17.89
C LEU A 621 35.77 52.36 17.12
N VAL A 622 35.37 53.62 17.42
CA VAL A 622 34.45 54.56 16.75
C VAL A 622 32.96 54.20 16.69
#